data_AF-A0A3D3UQR2-F1
#
_entry.id   AF-A0A3D3UQR2-F1
#
_cell.length_a   1.000
_cell.length_b   1.000
_cell.length_c   1.000
_cell.angle_alpha   90.00
_cell.angle_beta   90.00
_cell.angle_gamma   90.00
#
_symmetry.space_group_name_H-M   'P 1'
#
loop_
_entity.id
_entity.type
_entity.pdbx_description
1 polymer ?
#
loop_
_entity_poly.entity_id
_entity_poly.type
_entity_poly.pdbx_seq_one_letter_code
_entity_poly.pdbx_strand_id
1 'polypeptide(L)'
;MEYDGKYDAFDLGKVSTYQLSTRSNKVTLDDLVRPEDIDDLAVELPETKCSDIETVAREIVSCREAGKPVVIFTGAHLIKNGLGLLLADLVKRNLVTLVAGNCATAIHDFELALIGQTSENVPDALSKGRFGMAYEFAYLNYAISVGNEYKLGLGESLGRTICDEDFHREVLALTPKGNLPDTFAHPEVS
;
A
#
# COMPACT_ATOMS: atom_id res chain seq x y z
N MET A 1 -4.91 21.92 17.18
CA MET A 1 -4.12 21.17 18.15
C MET A 1 -3.26 22.17 18.90
N GLU A 2 -3.29 22.16 20.24
CA GLU A 2 -2.32 22.91 21.05
C GLU A 2 -1.10 21.99 21.27
N TYR A 3 0.08 22.43 20.85
CA TYR A 3 1.32 21.65 20.94
C TYR A 3 2.20 22.22 22.05
N ASP A 4 2.41 21.45 23.11
CA ASP A 4 3.24 21.81 24.28
C ASP A 4 4.49 20.92 24.35
N GLY A 5 5.15 20.75 23.20
CA GLY A 5 6.35 19.92 23.09
C GLY A 5 7.63 20.64 23.53
N LYS A 6 8.68 19.86 23.77
CA LYS A 6 10.02 20.38 24.11
C LYS A 6 10.62 21.29 23.04
N TYR A 7 10.26 21.09 21.78
CA TYR A 7 10.75 21.84 20.63
C TYR A 7 9.62 22.68 20.06
N ASP A 8 9.93 23.79 19.41
CA ASP A 8 8.91 24.56 18.70
C ASP A 8 8.32 23.75 17.55
N ALA A 9 7.01 23.89 17.32
CA ALA A 9 6.40 23.38 16.09
C ALA A 9 7.04 24.10 14.90
N PHE A 10 7.44 23.35 13.88
CA PHE A 10 7.96 23.95 12.66
C PHE A 10 6.83 24.65 11.89
N ASP A 11 7.18 25.69 11.15
CA ASP A 11 6.24 26.46 10.34
C ASP A 11 5.77 25.64 9.14
N LEU A 12 4.51 25.18 9.17
CA LEU A 12 3.88 24.42 8.09
C LEU A 12 3.83 25.20 6.76
N GLY A 13 3.80 26.54 6.81
CA GLY A 13 3.82 27.39 5.62
C GLY A 13 5.14 27.35 4.84
N LYS A 14 6.20 26.79 5.44
CA LYS A 14 7.50 26.59 4.77
C LYS A 14 7.62 25.20 4.15
N VAL A 15 6.66 24.30 4.35
CA VAL A 15 6.64 22.99 3.72
C VAL A 15 6.25 23.16 2.26
N SER A 16 7.07 22.64 1.36
CA SER A 16 6.79 22.62 -0.08
C SER A 16 6.46 21.19 -0.50
N THR A 17 5.28 21.01 -1.08
CA THR A 17 4.84 19.74 -1.66
C THR A 17 5.01 19.74 -3.18
N TYR A 18 4.99 18.56 -3.78
CA TYR A 18 5.07 18.39 -5.24
C TYR A 18 4.11 17.30 -5.71
N GLN A 19 3.86 17.26 -7.02
CA GLN A 19 2.99 16.25 -7.64
C GLN A 19 3.69 14.90 -7.70
N LEU A 20 3.03 13.85 -7.21
CA LEU A 20 3.56 12.49 -7.14
C LEU A 20 4.04 11.97 -8.50
N SER A 21 3.34 12.29 -9.58
CA SER A 21 3.70 11.88 -10.95
C SER A 21 5.03 12.48 -11.45
N THR A 22 5.51 13.57 -10.83
CA THR A 22 6.83 14.18 -11.14
C THR A 22 7.98 13.57 -10.33
N ARG A 23 7.67 12.66 -9.40
CA ARG A 23 8.64 12.01 -8.53
C ARG A 23 9.36 10.89 -9.27
N SER A 24 10.67 10.75 -9.03
CA SER A 24 11.41 9.56 -9.47
C SER A 24 11.05 8.37 -8.58
N ASN A 25 10.46 7.35 -9.20
CA ASN A 25 10.05 6.08 -8.60
C ASN A 25 10.95 4.94 -9.09
N LYS A 26 11.11 3.90 -8.26
CA LYS A 26 12.00 2.76 -8.55
C LYS A 26 11.27 1.49 -8.99
N VAL A 27 9.96 1.45 -8.78
CA VAL A 27 9.13 0.27 -9.02
C VAL A 27 7.94 0.72 -9.85
N THR A 28 7.62 -0.06 -10.86
CA THR A 28 6.54 0.16 -11.82
C THR A 28 5.65 -1.09 -11.92
N LEU A 29 4.57 -1.01 -12.69
CA LEU A 29 3.69 -2.16 -12.93
C LEU A 29 4.41 -3.35 -13.57
N ASP A 30 5.44 -3.09 -14.38
CA ASP A 30 6.23 -4.13 -15.06
C ASP A 30 7.11 -4.94 -14.08
N ASP A 31 7.33 -4.42 -12.88
CA ASP A 31 8.09 -5.09 -11.82
C ASP A 31 7.19 -5.99 -10.94
N LEU A 32 5.87 -5.99 -11.14
CA LEU A 32 4.93 -6.79 -10.35
C LEU A 32 4.93 -8.24 -10.83
N VAL A 33 4.92 -9.18 -9.87
CA VAL A 33 4.78 -10.61 -10.14
C VAL A 33 3.31 -10.97 -10.13
N ARG A 34 2.80 -11.47 -11.27
CA ARG A 34 1.39 -11.85 -11.42
C ARG A 34 1.19 -13.32 -11.07
N PRO A 35 0.03 -13.69 -10.48
CA PRO A 35 -0.27 -15.09 -10.15
C PRO A 35 -0.19 -16.04 -11.35
N GLU A 36 -0.55 -15.58 -12.55
CA GLU A 36 -0.48 -16.33 -13.80
C GLU A 36 0.95 -16.63 -14.26
N ASP A 37 1.93 -15.84 -13.83
CA ASP A 37 3.33 -15.96 -14.25
C ASP A 37 4.16 -16.81 -13.28
N ILE A 38 3.57 -17.29 -12.17
CA ILE A 38 4.29 -18.05 -11.13
C ILE A 38 4.92 -19.32 -11.70
N ASP A 39 4.23 -20.01 -12.60
CA ASP A 39 4.69 -21.29 -13.16
C ASP A 39 5.99 -21.11 -13.99
N ASP A 40 6.22 -19.91 -14.53
CA ASP A 40 7.43 -19.57 -15.28
C ASP A 40 8.56 -19.06 -14.37
N LEU A 41 8.29 -18.81 -13.08
CA LEU A 41 9.26 -18.30 -12.12
C LEU A 41 10.11 -19.44 -11.53
N ALA A 42 11.32 -19.61 -12.06
CA ALA A 42 12.31 -20.52 -11.47
C ALA A 42 13.13 -19.82 -10.37
N VAL A 43 12.97 -20.27 -9.12
CA VAL A 43 13.80 -19.81 -8.00
C VAL A 43 14.66 -20.97 -7.48
N GLU A 44 15.97 -20.88 -7.71
CA GLU A 44 16.91 -21.86 -7.16
C GLU A 44 17.15 -21.58 -5.67
N LEU A 45 16.72 -22.53 -4.82
CA LEU A 45 16.90 -22.47 -3.38
C LEU A 45 17.58 -23.75 -2.87
N PRO A 46 18.34 -23.68 -1.76
CA PRO A 46 18.80 -24.88 -1.08
C PRO A 46 17.62 -25.77 -0.68
N GLU A 47 17.77 -27.09 -0.76
CA GLU A 47 16.72 -28.07 -0.44
C GLU A 47 16.12 -27.86 0.97
N THR A 48 16.95 -27.44 1.93
CA THR A 48 16.49 -27.09 3.29
C THR A 48 15.49 -25.93 3.29
N LYS A 49 15.66 -24.94 2.40
CA LYS A 49 14.73 -23.82 2.25
C LYS A 49 13.46 -24.19 1.53
N CYS A 50 13.52 -25.08 0.55
CA CYS A 50 12.32 -25.65 -0.06
C CYS A 50 11.47 -26.36 1.00
N SER A 51 12.09 -27.19 1.84
CA SER A 51 11.42 -27.90 2.93
C SER A 51 10.82 -26.96 4.00
N ASP A 52 11.54 -25.90 4.38
CA ASP A 52 11.02 -24.85 5.28
C ASP A 52 9.75 -24.20 4.69
N ILE A 53 9.77 -23.84 3.40
CA ILE A 53 8.65 -23.20 2.71
C ILE A 53 7.46 -24.16 2.59
N GLU A 54 7.68 -25.41 2.18
CA GLU A 54 6.63 -26.43 2.09
C GLU A 54 5.95 -26.67 3.44
N THR A 55 6.73 -26.65 4.53
CA THR A 55 6.21 -26.77 5.88
C THR A 55 5.25 -25.63 6.20
N VAL A 56 5.66 -24.38 5.94
CA VAL A 56 4.80 -23.20 6.16
C VAL A 56 3.55 -23.26 5.28
N ALA A 57 3.67 -23.61 4.00
CA ALA A 57 2.55 -23.73 3.09
C ALA A 57 1.52 -24.76 3.56
N ARG A 58 1.99 -25.92 4.05
CA ARG A 58 1.13 -26.98 4.59
C ARG A 58 0.39 -26.54 5.84
N GLU A 59 1.07 -25.84 6.75
CA GLU A 59 0.43 -25.31 7.96
C GLU A 59 -0.63 -24.24 7.65
N ILE A 60 -0.37 -23.38 6.65
CA ILE A 60 -1.36 -22.41 6.17
C ILE A 60 -2.61 -23.16 5.69
N VAL A 61 -2.46 -24.13 4.78
CA VAL A 61 -3.59 -24.91 4.25
C VAL A 61 -4.34 -25.63 5.37
N SER A 62 -3.63 -26.35 6.23
CA SER A 62 -4.20 -27.09 7.38
C SER A 62 -5.00 -26.16 8.31
N CYS A 63 -4.47 -24.99 8.65
CA CYS A 63 -5.19 -24.00 9.46
C CYS A 63 -6.48 -23.55 8.79
N ARG A 64 -6.45 -23.28 7.48
CA ARG A 64 -7.64 -22.82 6.75
C ARG A 64 -8.69 -23.91 6.58
N GLU A 65 -8.27 -25.16 6.31
CA GLU A 65 -9.18 -26.31 6.31
C GLU A 65 -9.85 -26.53 7.67
N ALA A 66 -9.12 -26.26 8.76
CA ALA A 66 -9.66 -26.29 10.12
C ALA A 66 -10.48 -25.03 10.50
N GLY A 67 -10.73 -24.11 9.57
CA GLY A 67 -11.49 -22.88 9.80
C GLY A 67 -10.76 -21.81 10.63
N LYS A 68 -9.45 -21.94 10.87
CA LYS A 68 -8.65 -21.03 11.70
C LYS A 68 -8.06 -19.89 10.87
N PRO A 69 -8.03 -18.65 11.36
CA PRO A 69 -7.47 -17.52 10.61
C PRO A 69 -5.97 -17.68 10.37
N VAL A 70 -5.49 -17.13 9.26
CA VAL A 70 -4.07 -17.00 8.91
C VAL A 70 -3.79 -15.52 8.69
N VAL A 71 -2.89 -14.96 9.51
CA VAL A 71 -2.56 -13.54 9.51
C VAL A 71 -1.11 -13.35 9.08
N ILE A 72 -0.88 -12.49 8.10
CA ILE A 72 0.45 -12.09 7.67
C ILE A 72 0.78 -10.73 8.27
N PHE A 73 1.89 -10.65 9.01
CA PHE A 73 2.49 -9.40 9.44
C PHE A 73 3.66 -9.07 8.53
N THR A 74 3.64 -7.89 7.90
CA THR A 74 4.64 -7.52 6.90
C THR A 74 5.05 -6.05 6.99
N GLY A 75 6.24 -5.74 6.49
CA GLY A 75 6.63 -4.37 6.18
C GLY A 75 6.24 -3.98 4.75
N ALA A 76 6.64 -2.77 4.36
CA ALA A 76 6.46 -2.25 3.01
C ALA A 76 7.07 -3.10 1.88
N HIS A 77 8.15 -3.84 2.17
CA HIS A 77 8.96 -4.52 1.16
C HIS A 77 8.21 -5.59 0.36
N LEU A 78 7.19 -6.22 0.93
CA LEU A 78 6.40 -7.20 0.20
C LEU A 78 5.72 -6.55 -1.01
N ILE A 79 5.03 -5.42 -0.80
CA ILE A 79 4.34 -4.69 -1.87
C ILE A 79 5.36 -4.00 -2.78
N LYS A 80 6.33 -3.31 -2.19
CA LYS A 80 7.39 -2.60 -2.93
C LYS A 80 8.18 -3.53 -3.86
N ASN A 81 8.42 -4.78 -3.48
CA ASN A 81 9.18 -5.72 -4.32
C ASN A 81 8.28 -6.48 -5.33
N GLY A 82 7.07 -5.99 -5.59
CA GLY A 82 6.20 -6.51 -6.64
C GLY A 82 5.36 -7.73 -6.26
N LEU A 83 5.31 -8.12 -4.99
CA LEU A 83 4.61 -9.35 -4.54
C LEU A 83 3.17 -9.09 -4.08
N GLY A 84 2.65 -7.87 -4.24
CA GLY A 84 1.30 -7.49 -3.80
C GLY A 84 0.19 -8.33 -4.44
N LEU A 85 0.28 -8.58 -5.76
CA LEU A 85 -0.72 -9.37 -6.49
C LEU A 85 -0.76 -10.83 -6.02
N LEU A 86 0.39 -11.40 -5.67
CA LEU A 86 0.46 -12.75 -5.10
C LEU A 86 -0.21 -12.80 -3.73
N LEU A 87 -0.02 -11.78 -2.91
CA LEU A 87 -0.69 -11.69 -1.62
C LEU A 87 -2.21 -11.52 -1.77
N ALA A 88 -2.65 -10.69 -2.72
CA ALA A 88 -4.06 -10.54 -3.05
C ALA A 88 -4.67 -11.86 -3.55
N ASP A 89 -3.95 -12.65 -4.36
CA ASP A 89 -4.37 -13.98 -4.78
C ASP A 89 -4.54 -14.96 -3.61
N LEU A 90 -3.61 -14.97 -2.64
CA LEU A 90 -3.75 -15.75 -1.42
C LEU A 90 -4.97 -15.36 -0.58
N VAL A 91 -5.30 -14.06 -0.52
CA VAL A 91 -6.52 -13.57 0.15
C VAL A 91 -7.76 -14.00 -0.62
N LYS A 92 -7.79 -13.85 -1.94
CA LYS A 92 -8.90 -14.27 -2.82
C LYS A 92 -9.18 -15.77 -2.70
N ARG A 93 -8.14 -16.60 -2.55
CA ARG A 93 -8.24 -18.04 -2.33
C ARG A 93 -8.57 -18.42 -0.88
N ASN A 94 -8.81 -17.45 0.00
CA ASN A 94 -9.09 -17.65 1.43
C ASN A 94 -7.97 -18.39 2.17
N LEU A 95 -6.73 -18.30 1.67
CA LEU A 95 -5.52 -18.86 2.30
C LEU A 95 -4.96 -17.92 3.37
N VAL A 96 -5.08 -16.62 3.14
CA VAL A 96 -4.73 -15.55 4.09
C VAL A 96 -6.01 -14.79 4.44
N THR A 97 -6.29 -14.61 5.72
CA THR A 97 -7.52 -13.94 6.19
C THR A 97 -7.31 -12.49 6.58
N LEU A 98 -6.08 -12.11 6.89
CA LEU A 98 -5.74 -10.74 7.26
C LEU A 98 -4.28 -10.44 6.90
N VAL A 99 -4.07 -9.26 6.33
CA VAL A 99 -2.74 -8.68 6.12
C VAL A 99 -2.61 -7.48 7.04
N ALA A 100 -1.60 -7.51 7.90
CA ALA A 100 -1.25 -6.42 8.79
C ALA A 100 0.11 -5.85 8.36
N GLY A 101 0.14 -4.55 8.07
CA GLY A 101 1.36 -3.85 7.69
C GLY A 101 1.49 -2.49 8.36
N ASN A 102 2.65 -1.86 8.19
CA ASN A 102 2.82 -0.46 8.56
C ASN A 102 2.24 0.46 7.47
N CYS A 103 2.12 1.76 7.74
CA CYS A 103 1.56 2.69 6.75
C CYS A 103 2.35 2.74 5.43
N ALA A 104 3.64 2.38 5.42
CA ALA A 104 4.41 2.33 4.19
C ALA A 104 3.92 1.20 3.26
N THR A 105 3.41 0.08 3.80
CA THR A 105 2.72 -0.95 3.01
C THR A 105 1.53 -0.35 2.25
N ALA A 106 0.67 0.39 2.95
CA ALA A 106 -0.50 1.05 2.36
C ALA A 106 -0.12 2.13 1.35
N ILE A 107 0.95 2.89 1.61
CA ILE A 107 1.46 3.90 0.67
C ILE A 107 1.90 3.25 -0.65
N HIS A 108 2.66 2.14 -0.60
CA HIS A 108 3.11 1.50 -1.83
C HIS A 108 1.97 0.98 -2.70
N ASP A 109 0.98 0.35 -2.07
CA ASP A 109 -0.23 -0.13 -2.73
C ASP A 109 -1.03 1.03 -3.35
N PHE A 110 -1.30 2.07 -2.56
CA PHE A 110 -1.99 3.28 -3.01
C PHE A 110 -1.31 3.96 -4.21
N GLU A 111 0.02 4.09 -4.19
CA GLU A 111 0.76 4.72 -5.28
C GLU A 111 0.72 3.89 -6.57
N LEU A 112 0.83 2.56 -6.45
CA LEU A 112 0.68 1.65 -7.58
C LEU A 112 -0.71 1.78 -8.20
N ALA A 113 -1.78 1.81 -7.39
CA ALA A 113 -3.12 2.02 -7.88
C ALA A 113 -3.33 3.42 -8.50
N LEU A 114 -2.74 4.46 -7.92
CA LEU A 114 -2.97 5.84 -8.37
C LEU A 114 -2.23 6.15 -9.66
N ILE A 115 -0.95 5.78 -9.76
CA ILE A 115 -0.06 6.21 -10.86
C ILE A 115 0.77 5.07 -11.49
N GLY A 116 0.58 3.82 -11.06
CA GLY A 116 1.30 2.66 -11.61
C GLY A 116 2.77 2.59 -11.20
N GLN A 117 3.20 3.39 -10.23
CA GLN A 117 4.61 3.49 -9.82
C GLN A 117 4.73 3.76 -8.32
N THR A 118 5.78 3.23 -7.71
CA THR A 118 6.05 3.44 -6.28
C THR A 118 7.56 3.40 -5.95
N SER A 119 7.88 3.50 -4.65
CA SER A 119 9.23 3.47 -4.11
C SER A 119 10.07 4.69 -4.51
N GLU A 120 9.80 5.80 -3.82
CA GLU A 120 10.59 7.04 -3.89
C GLU A 120 12.11 6.79 -3.81
N ASN A 121 12.86 7.52 -4.63
CA ASN A 121 14.32 7.51 -4.57
C ASN A 121 14.85 8.30 -3.35
N VAL A 122 14.90 7.64 -2.19
CA VAL A 122 15.31 8.25 -0.90
C VAL A 122 16.62 9.03 -0.96
N PRO A 123 17.74 8.50 -1.53
CA PRO A 123 18.98 9.27 -1.64
C PRO A 123 18.83 10.61 -2.39
N ASP A 124 17.96 10.67 -3.41
CA ASP A 124 17.72 11.90 -4.17
C ASP A 124 16.81 12.89 -3.43
N ALA A 125 15.83 12.38 -2.68
CA ALA A 125 14.79 13.20 -2.05
C ALA A 125 15.16 13.71 -0.64
N LEU A 126 15.82 12.87 0.17
CA LEU A 126 15.98 13.12 1.61
C LEU A 126 16.84 14.35 1.90
N SER A 127 17.97 14.49 1.19
CA SER A 127 18.88 15.64 1.34
C SER A 127 18.27 16.97 0.91
N LYS A 128 17.20 16.92 0.08
CA LYS A 128 16.48 18.09 -0.44
C LYS A 128 15.22 18.42 0.37
N GLY A 129 14.93 17.66 1.44
CA GLY A 129 13.70 17.80 2.22
C GLY A 129 12.43 17.42 1.44
N ARG A 130 12.55 16.60 0.40
CA ARG A 130 11.44 16.19 -0.48
C ARG A 130 10.86 14.81 -0.15
N PHE A 131 11.55 14.03 0.68
CA PHE A 131 11.11 12.69 1.03
C PHE A 131 9.73 12.72 1.71
N GLY A 132 8.75 12.02 1.14
CA GLY A 132 7.38 11.98 1.65
C GLY A 132 6.55 13.27 1.45
N MET A 133 6.98 14.20 0.58
CA MET A 133 6.30 15.49 0.38
C MET A 133 5.38 15.54 -0.86
N ALA A 134 4.99 14.39 -1.40
CA ALA A 134 3.98 14.36 -2.46
C ALA A 134 2.62 14.80 -1.90
N TYR A 135 1.94 15.76 -2.54
CA TYR A 135 0.67 16.28 -2.00
C TYR A 135 -0.46 15.25 -2.07
N GLU A 136 -0.38 14.28 -2.99
CA GLU A 136 -1.37 13.23 -3.16
C GLU A 136 -1.55 12.37 -1.92
N PHE A 137 -0.57 12.30 -1.01
CA PHE A 137 -0.74 11.61 0.26
C PHE A 137 -1.79 12.22 1.18
N ALA A 138 -2.24 13.44 0.91
CA ALA A 138 -3.42 13.99 1.58
C ALA A 138 -4.66 13.10 1.37
N TYR A 139 -4.74 12.32 0.28
CA TYR A 139 -5.80 11.32 0.07
C TYR A 139 -5.96 10.38 1.26
N LEU A 140 -4.85 9.87 1.81
CA LEU A 140 -4.91 8.92 2.91
C LEU A 140 -5.60 9.55 4.14
N ASN A 141 -5.34 10.83 4.40
CA ASN A 141 -5.99 11.55 5.51
C ASN A 141 -7.49 11.72 5.28
N TYR A 142 -7.90 12.04 4.05
CA TYR A 142 -9.32 12.16 3.69
C TYR A 142 -10.02 10.80 3.74
N ALA A 143 -9.40 9.75 3.20
CA ALA A 143 -9.89 8.37 3.26
C ALA A 143 -10.06 7.88 4.70
N ILE A 144 -9.11 8.18 5.59
CA ILE A 144 -9.23 7.90 7.02
C ILE A 144 -10.38 8.67 7.66
N SER A 145 -10.56 9.94 7.27
CA SER A 145 -11.62 10.80 7.82
C SER A 145 -13.00 10.27 7.45
N VAL A 146 -13.25 9.98 6.17
CA VAL A 146 -14.50 9.34 5.70
C VAL A 146 -14.65 7.96 6.33
N GLY A 147 -13.61 7.13 6.29
CA GLY A 147 -13.62 5.79 6.88
C GLY A 147 -13.99 5.78 8.36
N ASN A 148 -13.58 6.78 9.13
CA ASN A 148 -13.95 6.94 10.53
C ASN A 148 -15.45 7.22 10.73
N GLU A 149 -16.10 7.95 9.81
CA GLU A 149 -17.56 8.14 9.83
C GLU A 149 -18.31 6.80 9.67
N TYR A 150 -17.75 5.89 8.86
CA TYR A 150 -18.25 4.53 8.66
C TYR A 150 -17.71 3.49 9.65
N LYS A 151 -16.84 3.88 10.60
CA LYS A 151 -16.15 3.01 11.57
C LYS A 151 -15.32 1.90 10.91
N LEU A 152 -14.71 2.18 9.77
CA LEU A 152 -13.87 1.25 9.03
C LEU A 152 -12.42 1.29 9.51
N GLY A 153 -11.68 0.20 9.29
CA GLY A 153 -10.23 0.19 9.46
C GLY A 153 -9.50 0.92 8.33
N LEU A 154 -8.23 1.27 8.54
CA LEU A 154 -7.40 1.98 7.54
C LEU A 154 -7.37 1.24 6.19
N GLY A 155 -7.06 -0.06 6.20
CA GLY A 155 -6.96 -0.86 4.98
C GLY A 155 -8.28 -0.93 4.20
N GLU A 156 -9.40 -1.11 4.91
CA GLU A 156 -10.71 -1.11 4.27
C GLU A 156 -11.09 0.26 3.72
N SER A 157 -10.78 1.34 4.44
CA SER A 157 -11.04 2.71 3.98
C SER A 157 -10.26 3.03 2.70
N LEU A 158 -8.98 2.64 2.64
CA LEU A 158 -8.16 2.83 1.44
C LEU A 158 -8.60 1.93 0.29
N GLY A 159 -8.89 0.65 0.55
CA GLY A 159 -9.39 -0.27 -0.47
C GLY A 159 -10.71 0.22 -1.08
N ARG A 160 -11.64 0.74 -0.27
CA ARG A 160 -12.86 1.39 -0.78
C ARG A 160 -12.55 2.68 -1.53
N THR A 161 -11.61 3.49 -1.06
CA THR A 161 -11.20 4.70 -1.80
C THR A 161 -10.69 4.38 -3.20
N ILE A 162 -10.00 3.24 -3.37
CA ILE A 162 -9.43 2.81 -4.66
C ILE A 162 -10.49 2.13 -5.53
N CYS A 163 -11.32 1.25 -4.95
CA CYS A 163 -12.14 0.29 -5.69
C CYS A 163 -13.66 0.56 -5.66
N ASP A 164 -14.13 1.51 -4.85
CA ASP A 164 -15.55 1.86 -4.69
C ASP A 164 -15.77 3.34 -5.09
N GLU A 165 -16.39 3.55 -6.26
CA GLU A 165 -16.61 4.89 -6.81
C GLU A 165 -17.45 5.79 -5.89
N ASP A 166 -18.39 5.24 -5.14
CA ASP A 166 -19.26 6.03 -4.27
C ASP A 166 -18.46 6.52 -3.07
N PHE A 167 -17.70 5.63 -2.43
CA PHE A 167 -16.80 5.97 -1.35
C PHE A 167 -15.72 6.96 -1.79
N HIS A 168 -15.15 6.76 -2.98
CA HIS A 168 -14.15 7.65 -3.56
C HIS A 168 -14.68 9.06 -3.76
N ARG A 169 -15.92 9.23 -4.25
CA ARG A 169 -16.54 10.56 -4.39
C ARG A 169 -16.72 11.27 -3.06
N GLU A 170 -17.03 10.56 -1.98
CA GLU A 170 -17.11 11.13 -0.63
C GLU A 170 -15.73 11.60 -0.14
N VAL A 171 -14.68 10.81 -0.39
CA VAL A 171 -13.30 11.21 -0.09
C VAL A 171 -12.92 12.47 -0.86
N LEU A 172 -13.21 12.52 -2.16
CA LEU A 172 -12.97 13.70 -3.01
C LEU A 172 -13.73 14.95 -2.55
N ALA A 173 -14.93 14.80 -1.97
CA ALA A 173 -15.72 15.92 -1.47
C ALA A 173 -15.04 16.67 -0.30
N LEU A 174 -14.14 16.01 0.44
CA LEU A 174 -13.35 16.65 1.51
C LEU A 174 -12.12 17.41 0.97
N THR A 175 -11.78 17.22 -0.30
CA THR A 175 -10.55 17.78 -0.88
C THR A 175 -10.74 19.23 -1.30
N PRO A 176 -9.76 20.12 -1.06
CA PRO A 176 -9.76 21.44 -1.69
C PRO A 176 -9.76 21.29 -3.22
N LYS A 177 -10.67 21.98 -3.91
CA LYS A 177 -10.86 21.86 -5.37
C LYS A 177 -9.55 21.96 -6.15
N GLY A 178 -9.30 20.99 -7.04
CA GLY A 178 -8.25 21.04 -8.07
C GLY A 178 -6.87 20.50 -7.65
N ASN A 179 -6.74 19.91 -6.45
CA ASN A 179 -5.44 19.51 -5.91
C ASN A 179 -5.16 18.01 -5.89
N LEU A 180 -6.12 17.14 -6.23
CA LEU A 180 -5.92 15.69 -6.20
C LEU A 180 -6.43 15.04 -7.49
N PRO A 181 -5.77 13.98 -8.00
CA PRO A 181 -6.30 13.19 -9.11
C PRO A 181 -7.68 12.64 -8.73
N ASP A 182 -8.63 12.71 -9.64
CA ASP A 182 -10.02 12.27 -9.45
C ASP A 182 -10.24 10.80 -9.82
N THR A 183 -9.22 10.13 -10.36
CA THR A 183 -9.25 8.71 -10.74
C THR A 183 -7.98 7.99 -10.31
N PHE A 184 -8.11 6.73 -9.91
CA PHE A 184 -6.99 5.78 -9.82
C PHE A 184 -6.75 5.19 -11.21
N ALA A 185 -5.52 5.27 -11.71
CA ALA A 185 -5.19 4.79 -13.06
C ALA A 185 -5.15 3.25 -13.15
N HIS A 186 -4.90 2.58 -12.02
CA HIS A 186 -4.64 1.15 -11.95
C HIS A 186 -5.30 0.49 -10.71
N PRO A 187 -6.60 0.69 -10.44
CA PRO A 187 -7.25 0.13 -9.25
C PRO A 187 -7.19 -1.41 -9.20
N GLU A 188 -6.97 -2.09 -10.34
CA GLU A 188 -6.88 -3.54 -10.44
C GLU A 188 -5.67 -4.17 -9.73
N VAL A 189 -4.68 -3.36 -9.33
CA VAL A 189 -3.46 -3.86 -8.67
C VAL A 189 -3.52 -3.87 -7.15
N SER A 190 -4.65 -3.46 -6.57
CA SER A 190 -4.94 -3.43 -5.13
C SER A 190 -5.98 -4.46 -4.70
#